data_AF-A0A7J5J9K9-F1
#
_entry.id   AF-A0A7J5J9K9-F1
#
_cell.length_a   1.000
_cell.length_b   1.000
_cell.length_c   1.000
_cell.angle_alpha   90.00
_cell.angle_beta   90.00
_cell.angle_gamma   90.00
#
_symmetry.space_group_name_H-M   'P 1'
#
loop_
_entity.id
_entity.type
_entity.pdbx_description
1 polymer ?
#
loop_
_entity_poly.entity_id
_entity_poly.type
_entity_poly.pdbx_seq_one_letter_code
_entity_poly.pdbx_strand_id
1 'polypeptide(L)'
;NMMLFCEGGCGNCANRSCLAEMNASYLVEKALQFVEQYPSVSLGYQDFNNNMLAVERLTAMGYEVEHLNTYATAYPETPVAPEKEEYDTTEEYEAAYKEYEQDFSNYMEKCKSIHERIDTGELTFYICIGQKEITLCYMASAAANADMATEKQLSPVEKLEQQDKRNKEIAVEKTVADAKKQILDVDTSESKFTQDEEKMIYFFLLSSLRREHFGVFGIGEKKAYQHLEDEEKMNIIANLTAKQKAIIRRDFLIANFKDAFRNNGTAALLFDFAKKHMPEELANITNKYNKVYENRHKRIEEKKVALLEQTKETEQPQSEEVLQPTEEQQPEVAA
;
A
#
# COMPACT_ATOMS: atom_id res chain seq x y z
N ASN A 1 14.90 -1.08 -60.61
CA ASN A 1 13.44 -1.14 -60.43
C ASN A 1 13.14 -2.38 -59.58
N MET A 2 13.08 -2.23 -58.26
CA MET A 2 12.51 -3.25 -57.36
C MET A 2 11.82 -2.50 -56.24
N MET A 3 10.55 -2.14 -56.49
CA MET A 3 9.64 -1.72 -55.43
C MET A 3 9.35 -2.96 -54.58
N LEU A 4 9.92 -3.00 -53.38
CA LEU A 4 9.81 -4.11 -52.44
C LEU A 4 8.72 -3.88 -51.37
N PHE A 5 8.04 -2.72 -51.39
CA PHE A 5 6.93 -2.28 -50.52
C PHE A 5 6.28 -1.05 -51.21
N CYS A 6 4.99 -0.71 -51.18
CA CYS A 6 3.76 -1.24 -50.59
C CYS A 6 2.59 -0.65 -51.42
N GLU A 7 1.73 -1.48 -52.00
CA GLU A 7 0.36 -1.07 -52.36
C GLU A 7 -0.58 -2.21 -51.92
N GLY A 8 -1.32 -1.97 -50.83
CA GLY A 8 -2.47 -2.78 -50.40
C GLY A 8 -2.15 -4.14 -49.76
N GLY A 9 -2.25 -4.23 -48.43
CA GLY A 9 -2.32 -5.49 -47.68
C GLY A 9 -1.01 -5.91 -47.02
N CYS A 10 -0.86 -5.64 -45.72
CA CYS A 10 0.37 -5.87 -44.94
C CYS A 10 0.58 -7.33 -44.47
N GLY A 11 0.01 -8.33 -45.15
CA GLY A 11 0.06 -9.74 -44.72
C GLY A 11 1.46 -10.38 -44.73
N ASN A 12 2.45 -9.75 -45.37
CA ASN A 12 3.81 -10.28 -45.57
C ASN A 12 4.92 -9.43 -44.90
N CYS A 13 4.59 -8.60 -43.91
CA CYS A 13 5.57 -7.72 -43.26
C CYS A 13 6.53 -8.52 -42.36
N ALA A 14 7.82 -8.60 -42.73
CA ALA A 14 8.87 -9.25 -41.93
C ALA A 14 9.34 -8.43 -40.71
N ASN A 15 8.75 -7.24 -40.49
CA ASN A 15 9.06 -6.42 -39.32
C ASN A 15 8.29 -6.93 -38.08
N ARG A 16 9.04 -7.53 -37.14
CA ARG A 16 8.48 -8.11 -35.91
C ARG A 16 7.67 -7.13 -35.07
N SER A 17 8.08 -5.86 -34.97
CA SER A 17 7.32 -4.88 -34.19
C SER A 17 6.01 -4.52 -34.87
N CYS A 18 6.01 -4.38 -36.20
CA CYS A 18 4.80 -4.14 -36.98
C CYS A 18 3.81 -5.31 -36.86
N LEU A 19 4.29 -6.55 -36.90
CA LEU A 19 3.43 -7.72 -36.74
C LEU A 19 2.82 -7.80 -35.33
N ALA A 20 3.62 -7.55 -34.28
CA ALA A 20 3.13 -7.53 -32.90
C ALA A 20 2.06 -6.44 -32.68
N GLU A 21 2.29 -5.27 -33.27
CA GLU A 21 1.37 -4.14 -33.25
C GLU A 21 0.02 -4.46 -33.94
N MET A 22 0.07 -5.04 -35.13
CA MET A 22 -1.12 -5.45 -35.87
C MET A 22 -1.88 -6.56 -35.15
N ASN A 23 -1.17 -7.54 -34.57
CA ASN A 23 -1.78 -8.59 -33.76
C ASN A 23 -2.50 -8.00 -32.53
N ALA A 24 -1.85 -7.08 -31.80
CA ALA A 24 -2.48 -6.42 -30.66
C ALA A 24 -3.74 -5.65 -31.08
N SER A 25 -3.71 -4.90 -32.17
CA SER A 25 -4.89 -4.19 -32.70
C SER A 25 -6.02 -5.15 -33.11
N TYR A 26 -5.69 -6.25 -33.79
CA TYR A 26 -6.65 -7.30 -34.15
C TYR A 26 -7.31 -7.91 -32.91
N LEU A 27 -6.51 -8.22 -31.87
CA LEU A 27 -7.03 -8.78 -30.61
C LEU A 27 -7.93 -7.79 -29.88
N VAL A 28 -7.58 -6.51 -29.87
CA VAL A 28 -8.45 -5.46 -29.30
C VAL A 28 -9.78 -5.43 -30.04
N GLU A 29 -9.78 -5.35 -31.37
CA GLU A 29 -11.01 -5.34 -32.17
C GLU A 29 -11.87 -6.59 -31.92
N LYS A 30 -11.24 -7.77 -31.89
CA LYS A 30 -11.93 -9.01 -31.57
C LYS A 30 -12.48 -9.05 -30.15
N ALA A 31 -11.75 -8.55 -29.16
CA ALA A 31 -12.23 -8.46 -27.79
C ALA A 31 -13.48 -7.59 -27.70
N LEU A 32 -13.52 -6.45 -28.41
CA LEU A 32 -14.70 -5.59 -28.48
C LEU A 32 -15.91 -6.30 -29.09
N GLN A 33 -15.72 -7.05 -30.18
CA GLN A 33 -16.78 -7.88 -30.78
C GLN A 33 -17.35 -8.90 -29.77
N PHE A 34 -16.48 -9.54 -28.98
CA PHE A 34 -16.91 -10.47 -27.93
C PHE A 34 -17.66 -9.76 -26.79
N VAL A 35 -17.20 -8.58 -26.37
CA VAL A 35 -17.89 -7.79 -25.33
C VAL A 35 -19.27 -7.35 -25.80
N GLU A 36 -19.45 -7.00 -27.07
CA GLU A 36 -20.77 -6.68 -27.64
C GLU A 36 -21.70 -7.90 -27.65
N GLN A 37 -21.16 -9.09 -27.95
CA GLN A 37 -21.92 -10.35 -27.95
C GLN A 37 -22.26 -10.84 -26.54
N TYR A 38 -21.35 -10.63 -25.59
CA TYR A 38 -21.44 -11.12 -24.21
C TYR A 38 -21.20 -9.99 -23.19
N PRO A 39 -22.11 -9.01 -23.11
CA PRO A 39 -21.89 -7.78 -22.32
C PRO A 39 -21.82 -8.00 -20.81
N SER A 40 -22.26 -9.16 -20.32
CA SER A 40 -22.18 -9.54 -18.90
C SER A 40 -20.93 -10.34 -18.54
N VAL A 41 -20.04 -10.61 -19.50
CA VAL A 41 -18.85 -11.44 -19.31
C VAL A 41 -17.60 -10.58 -19.21
N SER A 42 -16.82 -10.76 -18.14
CA SER A 42 -15.57 -10.01 -17.93
C SER A 42 -14.48 -10.41 -18.93
N LEU A 43 -13.63 -9.46 -19.30
CA LEU A 43 -12.37 -9.73 -19.99
C LEU A 43 -11.36 -10.28 -18.99
N GLY A 44 -10.56 -11.26 -19.41
CA GLY A 44 -9.49 -11.78 -18.57
C GLY A 44 -8.26 -12.21 -19.36
N TYR A 45 -7.12 -12.35 -18.68
CA TYR A 45 -5.87 -12.86 -19.26
C TYR A 45 -5.14 -13.80 -18.30
N GLN A 46 -4.32 -14.70 -18.84
CA GLN A 46 -3.54 -15.69 -18.09
C GLN A 46 -2.05 -15.46 -18.28
N ASP A 47 -1.21 -15.78 -17.28
CA ASP A 47 0.24 -15.47 -17.29
C ASP A 47 1.01 -15.96 -18.53
N PHE A 48 0.71 -17.17 -19.01
CA PHE A 48 1.49 -17.81 -20.07
C PHE A 48 0.89 -17.69 -21.47
N ASN A 49 -0.41 -17.36 -21.57
CA ASN A 49 -1.13 -17.22 -22.82
C ASN A 49 -1.90 -15.90 -22.83
N ASN A 50 -1.17 -14.80 -23.02
CA ASN A 50 -1.75 -13.46 -23.15
C ASN A 50 -1.02 -12.62 -24.19
N ASN A 51 -1.64 -11.52 -24.58
CA ASN A 51 -0.99 -10.42 -25.26
C ASN A 51 -1.08 -9.16 -24.38
N MET A 52 -0.04 -8.88 -23.59
CA MET A 52 -0.03 -7.72 -22.67
C MET A 52 -0.27 -6.39 -23.38
N LEU A 53 0.18 -6.21 -24.62
CA LEU A 53 -0.08 -4.96 -25.35
C LEU A 53 -1.59 -4.78 -25.62
N ALA A 54 -2.31 -5.86 -25.93
CA ALA A 54 -3.76 -5.82 -26.08
C ALA A 54 -4.46 -5.55 -24.73
N VAL A 55 -3.99 -6.19 -23.65
CA VAL A 55 -4.49 -5.96 -22.28
C VAL A 55 -4.33 -4.50 -21.87
N GLU A 56 -3.14 -3.93 -22.07
CA GLU A 56 -2.84 -2.53 -21.74
C GLU A 56 -3.70 -1.56 -22.55
N ARG A 57 -3.93 -1.84 -23.85
CA ARG A 57 -4.80 -1.02 -24.71
C ARG A 57 -6.25 -1.06 -24.26
N LEU A 58 -6.80 -2.25 -24.00
CA LEU A 58 -8.17 -2.41 -23.50
C LEU A 58 -8.32 -1.69 -22.15
N THR A 59 -7.34 -1.86 -21.26
CA THR A 59 -7.30 -1.15 -19.97
C THR A 59 -7.26 0.38 -20.16
N ALA A 60 -6.44 0.89 -21.09
CA ALA A 60 -6.37 2.31 -21.40
C ALA A 60 -7.66 2.86 -22.04
N MET A 61 -8.40 2.01 -22.76
CA MET A 61 -9.73 2.32 -23.28
C MET A 61 -10.82 2.30 -22.18
N GLY A 62 -10.48 1.87 -20.96
CA GLY A 62 -11.39 1.84 -19.81
C GLY A 62 -12.08 0.49 -19.59
N TYR A 63 -11.72 -0.55 -20.34
CA TYR A 63 -12.22 -1.90 -20.07
C TYR A 63 -11.50 -2.49 -18.86
N GLU A 64 -12.28 -3.11 -17.97
CA GLU A 64 -11.71 -3.90 -16.89
C GLU A 64 -11.23 -5.25 -17.45
N VAL A 65 -9.96 -5.56 -17.21
CA VAL A 65 -9.33 -6.79 -17.68
C VAL A 65 -8.73 -7.51 -16.48
N GLU A 66 -9.33 -8.63 -16.11
CA GLU A 66 -8.98 -9.39 -14.91
C GLU A 66 -7.77 -10.31 -15.16
N HIS A 67 -6.88 -10.39 -14.17
CA HIS A 67 -5.81 -11.38 -14.17
C HIS A 67 -6.33 -12.71 -13.61
N LEU A 68 -6.34 -13.74 -14.45
CA LEU A 68 -6.87 -15.06 -14.10
C LEU A 68 -5.76 -15.92 -13.51
N ASN A 69 -5.77 -16.05 -12.18
CA ASN A 69 -4.78 -16.82 -11.41
C ASN A 69 -4.79 -18.34 -11.68
N THR A 70 -5.86 -18.85 -12.28
CA THR A 70 -6.06 -20.28 -12.55
C THR A 70 -6.33 -20.49 -14.03
N TYR A 71 -5.96 -21.67 -14.54
CA TYR A 71 -6.25 -22.04 -15.92
C TYR A 71 -7.76 -22.06 -16.18
N ALA A 72 -8.20 -21.21 -17.11
CA ALA A 72 -9.54 -21.20 -17.67
C ALA A 72 -9.60 -22.15 -18.87
N THR A 73 -10.68 -22.91 -18.96
CA THR A 73 -10.92 -23.89 -20.03
C THR A 73 -11.69 -23.22 -21.15
N ALA A 74 -11.26 -23.41 -22.39
CA ALA A 74 -11.98 -22.91 -23.56
C ALA A 74 -13.40 -23.47 -23.62
N TYR A 75 -14.36 -22.61 -23.94
CA TYR A 75 -15.73 -23.02 -24.21
C TYR A 75 -15.74 -23.96 -25.43
N PRO A 76 -16.53 -25.04 -25.42
CA PRO A 76 -16.56 -25.98 -26.54
C PRO A 76 -16.87 -25.27 -27.86
N GLU A 77 -16.18 -25.67 -28.92
CA GLU A 77 -16.47 -25.22 -30.28
C GLU A 77 -17.48 -26.15 -30.93
N THR A 78 -18.33 -25.59 -31.79
CA THR A 78 -19.29 -26.39 -32.55
C THR A 78 -18.55 -27.28 -33.54
N PRO A 79 -18.78 -28.61 -33.55
CA PRO A 79 -18.19 -29.50 -34.54
C PRO A 79 -18.53 -29.05 -35.97
N VAL A 80 -17.60 -29.25 -36.91
CA VAL A 80 -17.79 -28.90 -38.32
C VAL A 80 -18.42 -30.08 -39.05
N ALA A 81 -19.50 -29.83 -39.78
CA ALA A 81 -20.15 -30.86 -40.57
C ALA A 81 -19.24 -31.30 -41.73
N PRO A 82 -19.08 -32.62 -41.98
CA PRO A 82 -18.25 -33.09 -43.09
C PRO A 82 -18.85 -32.67 -44.43
N GLU A 83 -18.02 -32.21 -45.35
CA GLU A 83 -18.42 -31.86 -46.71
C GLU A 83 -18.37 -33.09 -47.61
N LYS A 84 -19.39 -33.30 -48.44
CA LYS A 84 -19.50 -34.52 -49.27
C LYS A 84 -18.38 -34.61 -50.30
N GLU A 85 -17.88 -33.46 -50.73
CA GLU A 85 -16.81 -33.29 -51.71
C GLU A 85 -15.43 -33.72 -51.19
N GLU A 86 -15.26 -33.88 -49.87
CA GLU A 86 -14.00 -34.30 -49.23
C GLU A 86 -13.82 -35.83 -49.19
N TYR A 87 -14.80 -36.60 -49.66
CA TYR A 87 -14.79 -38.07 -49.59
C TYR A 87 -14.92 -38.72 -50.99
N ASP A 88 -14.09 -39.74 -51.24
CA ASP A 88 -14.07 -40.47 -52.51
C ASP A 88 -15.28 -41.42 -52.67
N THR A 89 -15.88 -41.82 -51.55
CA THR A 89 -17.01 -42.76 -51.52
C THR A 89 -18.15 -42.29 -50.60
N THR A 90 -19.38 -42.62 -50.98
CA THR A 90 -20.58 -42.32 -50.19
C THR A 90 -20.52 -42.99 -48.80
N GLU A 91 -19.94 -44.19 -48.72
CA GLU A 91 -19.85 -44.97 -47.48
C GLU A 91 -18.93 -44.31 -46.44
N GLU A 92 -17.81 -43.72 -46.88
CA GLU A 92 -16.90 -42.96 -46.02
C GLU A 92 -17.54 -41.65 -45.53
N TYR A 93 -18.27 -40.94 -46.40
CA TYR A 93 -19.04 -39.76 -46.02
C TYR A 93 -20.12 -40.10 -44.99
N GLU A 94 -20.90 -41.17 -45.20
CA GLU A 94 -21.94 -41.59 -44.24
C GLU A 94 -21.36 -42.01 -42.88
N ALA A 95 -20.16 -42.60 -42.87
CA ALA A 95 -19.46 -42.92 -41.63
C ALA A 95 -18.99 -41.65 -40.90
N ALA A 96 -18.36 -40.71 -41.61
CA ALA A 96 -17.93 -39.43 -41.03
C ALA A 96 -19.12 -38.59 -40.54
N TYR A 97 -20.25 -38.62 -41.26
CA TYR A 97 -21.45 -37.90 -40.85
C TYR A 97 -22.06 -38.48 -39.56
N LYS A 98 -22.02 -39.81 -39.37
CA LYS A 98 -22.43 -40.45 -38.11
C LYS A 98 -21.53 -40.07 -36.94
N GLU A 99 -20.21 -39.99 -37.15
CA GLU A 99 -19.26 -39.51 -36.15
C GLU A 99 -19.55 -38.04 -35.78
N TYR A 100 -19.77 -37.19 -36.78
CA TYR A 100 -20.20 -35.80 -36.58
C TYR A 100 -21.51 -35.69 -35.78
N GLU A 101 -22.53 -36.50 -36.07
CA GLU A 101 -23.79 -36.49 -35.30
C GLU A 101 -23.55 -36.83 -33.82
N GLN A 102 -22.68 -37.81 -33.55
CA GLN A 102 -22.31 -38.20 -32.19
C GLN A 102 -21.52 -37.08 -31.49
N ASP A 103 -20.55 -36.48 -32.17
CA ASP A 103 -19.76 -35.35 -31.66
C ASP A 103 -20.63 -34.12 -31.40
N PHE A 104 -21.58 -33.84 -32.29
CA PHE A 104 -22.55 -32.76 -32.13
C PHE A 104 -23.46 -33.00 -30.90
N SER A 105 -23.90 -34.24 -30.68
CA SER A 105 -24.67 -34.60 -29.49
C SER A 105 -23.85 -34.42 -28.21
N ASN A 106 -22.60 -34.90 -28.19
CA ASN A 106 -21.67 -34.73 -27.06
C ASN A 106 -21.39 -33.25 -26.77
N TYR A 107 -21.20 -32.45 -27.82
CA TYR A 107 -21.02 -31.01 -27.74
C TYR A 107 -22.22 -30.33 -27.08
N MET A 108 -23.44 -30.67 -27.51
CA MET A 108 -24.67 -30.10 -26.95
C MET A 108 -24.85 -30.45 -25.46
N GLU A 109 -24.58 -31.69 -25.06
CA GLU A 109 -24.62 -32.10 -23.65
C GLU A 109 -23.59 -31.35 -22.81
N LYS A 110 -22.36 -31.22 -23.31
CA LYS A 110 -21.29 -30.49 -22.63
C LYS A 110 -21.64 -29.01 -22.47
N CYS A 111 -22.16 -28.36 -23.52
CA CYS A 111 -22.59 -26.97 -23.47
C CYS A 111 -23.70 -26.77 -22.43
N LYS A 112 -24.69 -27.67 -22.39
CA LYS A 112 -25.78 -27.63 -21.43
C LYS A 112 -25.27 -27.77 -19.99
N SER A 113 -24.39 -28.74 -19.74
CA SER A 113 -23.78 -28.93 -18.42
C SER A 113 -22.98 -27.71 -17.95
N ILE A 114 -22.25 -27.05 -18.86
CA ILE A 114 -21.52 -25.81 -18.53
C ILE A 114 -22.51 -24.71 -18.13
N HIS A 115 -23.56 -24.48 -18.92
CA HIS A 115 -24.56 -23.44 -18.62
C HIS A 115 -25.29 -23.71 -17.29
N GLU A 116 -25.71 -24.94 -17.03
CA GLU A 116 -26.33 -25.31 -15.75
C GLU A 116 -25.41 -24.99 -14.56
N ARG A 117 -24.11 -25.23 -14.70
CA ARG A 117 -23.10 -24.93 -13.66
C ARG A 117 -22.76 -23.44 -13.54
N ILE A 118 -22.95 -22.66 -14.61
CA ILE A 118 -22.86 -21.19 -14.57
C ILE A 118 -24.08 -20.65 -13.81
N ASP A 119 -25.27 -21.17 -14.08
CA ASP A 119 -26.53 -20.77 -13.44
C ASP A 119 -26.53 -21.09 -11.94
N THR A 120 -25.93 -22.22 -11.53
CA THR A 120 -25.73 -22.55 -10.10
C THR A 120 -24.59 -21.76 -9.45
N GLY A 121 -23.79 -21.02 -10.23
CA GLY A 121 -22.67 -20.21 -9.74
C GLY A 121 -21.39 -21.00 -9.46
N GLU A 122 -21.32 -22.28 -9.86
CA GLU A 122 -20.11 -23.10 -9.74
C GLU A 122 -19.01 -22.68 -10.73
N LEU A 123 -19.41 -22.24 -11.92
CA LEU A 123 -18.53 -21.76 -12.97
C LEU A 123 -18.73 -20.26 -13.20
N THR A 124 -17.78 -19.62 -13.86
CA THR A 124 -17.89 -18.24 -14.35
C THR A 124 -17.28 -18.14 -15.74
N PHE A 125 -17.96 -17.43 -16.65
CA PHE A 125 -17.46 -17.15 -17.98
C PHE A 125 -16.48 -15.98 -17.98
N TYR A 126 -15.50 -16.03 -18.88
CA TYR A 126 -14.57 -14.96 -19.19
C TYR A 126 -14.31 -14.90 -20.69
N ILE A 127 -14.10 -13.70 -21.21
CA ILE A 127 -13.54 -13.48 -22.54
C ILE A 127 -12.02 -13.42 -22.36
N CYS A 128 -11.33 -14.50 -22.71
CA CYS A 128 -9.90 -14.63 -22.52
C CYS A 128 -9.11 -14.01 -23.67
N ILE A 129 -8.20 -13.09 -23.31
CA ILE A 129 -7.23 -12.49 -24.21
C ILE A 129 -6.02 -13.41 -24.32
N GLY A 130 -5.97 -14.22 -25.38
CA GLY A 130 -4.84 -15.09 -25.69
C GLY A 130 -3.70 -14.37 -26.43
N GLN A 131 -2.65 -15.12 -26.77
CA GLN A 131 -1.53 -14.58 -27.56
C GLN A 131 -1.91 -14.21 -29.01
N LYS A 132 -2.85 -14.97 -29.61
CA LYS A 132 -3.20 -14.90 -31.05
C LYS A 132 -4.69 -14.79 -31.32
N GLU A 133 -5.52 -15.07 -30.32
CA GLU A 133 -6.97 -15.10 -30.45
C GLU A 133 -7.65 -14.68 -29.15
N ILE A 134 -8.93 -14.35 -29.29
CA ILE A 134 -9.85 -14.10 -28.18
C ILE A 134 -10.82 -15.28 -28.13
N THR A 135 -10.97 -15.89 -26.95
CA THR A 135 -11.82 -17.07 -26.78
C THR A 135 -12.76 -16.88 -25.59
N LEU A 136 -13.98 -17.42 -25.70
CA LEU A 136 -14.85 -17.57 -24.55
C LEU A 136 -14.34 -18.75 -23.72
N CYS A 137 -14.12 -18.54 -22.43
CA CYS A 137 -13.61 -19.55 -21.51
C CYS A 137 -14.46 -19.60 -20.25
N TYR A 138 -14.37 -20.71 -19.52
CA TYR A 138 -14.97 -20.86 -18.20
C TYR A 138 -13.95 -21.34 -17.19
N MET A 139 -14.15 -20.96 -15.94
CA MET A 139 -13.35 -21.45 -14.81
C MET A 139 -14.23 -21.63 -13.57
N ALA A 140 -13.74 -22.41 -12.60
CA ALA A 140 -14.42 -22.55 -11.32
C ALA A 140 -14.52 -21.20 -10.62
N SER A 141 -15.71 -20.88 -10.12
CA SER A 141 -15.96 -19.69 -9.33
C SER A 141 -15.25 -19.79 -7.98
N ALA A 142 -14.64 -18.69 -7.52
CA ALA A 142 -14.07 -18.62 -6.18
C ALA A 142 -15.13 -18.83 -5.07
N ALA A 143 -16.40 -18.53 -5.36
CA ALA A 143 -17.52 -18.72 -4.44
C ALA A 143 -17.87 -20.20 -4.20
N ALA A 144 -17.52 -21.11 -5.12
CA ALA A 144 -17.79 -22.54 -4.97
C ALA A 144 -16.93 -23.21 -3.88
N ASN A 145 -15.84 -22.56 -3.45
CA ASN A 145 -14.93 -23.05 -2.41
C ASN A 145 -15.19 -22.45 -1.02
N ALA A 146 -16.19 -21.56 -0.89
CA ALA A 146 -16.58 -20.97 0.37
C ALA A 146 -17.88 -21.62 0.87
N ASP A 147 -17.78 -22.43 1.91
CA ASP A 147 -18.92 -22.85 2.75
C ASP A 147 -19.52 -21.59 3.40
N MET A 148 -20.39 -20.84 2.70
CA MET A 148 -21.15 -19.75 3.32
C MET A 148 -22.50 -19.48 2.66
N ALA A 149 -23.53 -19.65 3.49
CA ALA A 149 -24.80 -18.95 3.57
C ALA A 149 -25.12 -17.93 2.46
N THR A 150 -26.17 -18.24 1.68
CA THR A 150 -27.18 -17.30 1.14
C THR A 150 -26.73 -15.84 0.93
N GLU A 151 -25.63 -15.63 0.21
CA GLU A 151 -25.38 -14.32 -0.37
C GLU A 151 -26.46 -14.10 -1.42
N LYS A 152 -27.23 -13.02 -1.24
CA LYS A 152 -28.24 -12.58 -2.20
C LYS A 152 -27.56 -12.45 -3.55
N GLN A 153 -27.84 -13.35 -4.48
CA GLN A 153 -27.31 -13.30 -5.84
C GLN A 153 -27.68 -11.93 -6.44
N LEU A 154 -26.69 -11.04 -6.55
CA LEU A 154 -26.86 -9.74 -7.16
C LEU A 154 -27.14 -9.92 -8.64
N SER A 155 -28.08 -9.15 -9.17
CA SER A 155 -28.32 -9.09 -10.60
C SER A 155 -27.07 -8.58 -11.33
N PRO A 156 -26.90 -8.90 -12.63
CA PRO A 156 -25.76 -8.39 -13.41
C PRO A 156 -25.63 -6.86 -13.36
N VAL A 157 -26.75 -6.13 -13.31
CA VAL A 157 -26.77 -4.66 -13.23
C VAL A 157 -26.27 -4.18 -11.86
N GLU A 158 -26.74 -4.76 -10.76
CA GLU A 158 -26.27 -4.37 -9.41
C GLU A 158 -24.77 -4.65 -9.23
N LYS A 159 -24.23 -5.70 -9.85
CA LYS A 159 -22.78 -5.96 -9.86
C LYS A 159 -22.03 -4.84 -10.58
N LEU A 160 -22.49 -4.44 -11.77
CA LEU A 160 -21.89 -3.34 -12.53
C LEU A 160 -21.97 -2.00 -11.78
N GLU A 161 -23.05 -1.73 -11.05
CA GLU A 161 -23.18 -0.50 -10.23
C GLU A 161 -22.18 -0.47 -9.07
N GLN A 162 -21.99 -1.60 -8.37
CA GLN A 162 -20.98 -1.71 -7.31
C GLN A 162 -19.56 -1.57 -7.88
N GLN A 163 -19.33 -2.14 -9.06
CA GLN A 163 -18.07 -2.03 -9.79
C GLN A 163 -17.78 -0.60 -10.22
N ASP A 164 -18.75 0.14 -10.79
CA ASP A 164 -18.58 1.56 -11.13
C ASP A 164 -18.22 2.39 -9.89
N LYS A 165 -18.88 2.14 -8.75
CA LYS A 165 -18.55 2.81 -7.49
C LYS A 165 -17.12 2.52 -7.07
N ARG A 166 -16.68 1.26 -7.13
CA ARG A 166 -15.30 0.89 -6.80
C ARG A 166 -14.30 1.50 -7.78
N ASN A 167 -14.62 1.55 -9.06
CA ASN A 167 -13.77 2.14 -10.10
C ASN A 167 -13.56 3.65 -9.87
N LYS A 168 -14.61 4.36 -9.43
CA LYS A 168 -14.49 5.78 -9.01
C LYS A 168 -13.55 5.93 -7.81
N GLU A 169 -13.65 5.06 -6.81
CA GLU A 169 -12.74 5.09 -5.65
C GLU A 169 -11.29 4.78 -6.05
N ILE A 170 -11.06 3.77 -6.89
CA ILE A 170 -9.73 3.41 -7.42
C ILE A 170 -9.11 4.58 -8.18
N ALA A 171 -9.89 5.29 -8.99
CA ALA A 171 -9.41 6.46 -9.72
C ALA A 171 -8.91 7.55 -8.76
N VAL A 172 -9.64 7.82 -7.68
CA VAL A 172 -9.22 8.77 -6.63
C VAL A 172 -7.97 8.25 -5.91
N GLU A 173 -7.94 6.99 -5.50
CA GLU A 173 -6.79 6.37 -4.80
C GLU A 173 -5.50 6.46 -5.63
N LYS A 174 -5.57 6.08 -6.91
CA LYS A 174 -4.42 6.15 -7.84
C LYS A 174 -3.98 7.59 -8.07
N THR A 175 -4.93 8.50 -8.29
CA THR A 175 -4.63 9.93 -8.45
C THR A 175 -3.91 10.48 -7.21
N VAL A 176 -4.39 10.15 -6.00
CA VAL A 176 -3.74 10.55 -4.75
C VAL A 176 -2.34 9.94 -4.62
N ALA A 177 -2.17 8.66 -4.96
CA ALA A 177 -0.89 7.98 -4.88
C ALA A 177 0.16 8.60 -5.82
N ASP A 178 -0.21 8.89 -7.06
CA ASP A 178 0.70 9.47 -8.04
C ASP A 178 0.95 10.96 -7.78
N ALA A 179 -0.07 11.72 -7.35
CA ALA A 179 0.11 13.10 -6.90
C ALA A 179 1.09 13.19 -5.72
N LYS A 180 1.00 12.27 -4.73
CA LYS A 180 1.94 12.21 -3.60
C LYS A 180 3.40 11.95 -4.03
N LYS A 181 3.61 11.20 -5.11
CA LYS A 181 4.96 10.96 -5.65
C LYS A 181 5.46 12.21 -6.37
N GLN A 182 4.66 12.72 -7.31
CA GLN A 182 5.05 13.85 -8.16
C GLN A 182 5.25 15.15 -7.38
N ILE A 183 4.46 15.39 -6.32
CA ILE A 183 4.56 16.64 -5.56
C ILE A 183 5.93 16.82 -4.87
N LEU A 184 6.68 15.74 -4.64
CA LEU A 184 8.03 15.80 -4.06
C LEU A 184 9.07 16.37 -5.03
N ASP A 185 8.83 16.29 -6.33
CA ASP A 185 9.75 16.74 -7.39
C ASP A 185 9.46 18.19 -7.84
N VAL A 186 8.35 18.78 -7.39
CA VAL A 186 7.97 20.15 -7.72
C VAL A 186 8.74 21.12 -6.83
N ASP A 187 9.59 21.97 -7.44
CA ASP A 187 10.26 23.05 -6.72
C ASP A 187 9.28 24.19 -6.41
N THR A 188 9.01 24.38 -5.12
CA THR A 188 8.12 25.43 -4.59
C THR A 188 8.89 26.53 -3.86
N SER A 189 10.23 26.50 -3.88
CA SER A 189 11.07 27.39 -3.05
C SER A 189 10.95 28.87 -3.39
N GLU A 190 10.74 29.22 -4.67
CA GLU A 190 10.54 30.60 -5.12
C GLU A 190 9.06 31.05 -5.07
N SER A 191 8.14 30.13 -4.79
CA SER A 191 6.71 30.42 -4.74
C SER A 191 6.34 31.14 -3.43
N LYS A 192 5.40 32.08 -3.50
CA LYS A 192 4.90 32.78 -2.31
C LYS A 192 3.91 31.89 -1.58
N PHE A 193 4.09 31.75 -0.27
CA PHE A 193 3.16 31.04 0.58
C PHE A 193 1.77 31.69 0.57
N THR A 194 0.77 30.93 0.14
CA THR A 194 -0.58 31.38 -0.16
C THR A 194 -1.52 31.21 1.04
N GLN A 195 -2.70 31.83 0.97
CA GLN A 195 -3.74 31.64 1.97
C GLN A 195 -4.29 30.21 2.00
N ASP A 196 -4.28 29.51 0.87
CA ASP A 196 -4.76 28.14 0.80
C ASP A 196 -3.75 27.17 1.45
N GLU A 197 -2.45 27.38 1.25
CA GLU A 197 -1.43 26.65 2.00
C GLU A 197 -1.49 26.96 3.51
N GLU A 198 -1.80 28.20 3.89
CA GLU A 198 -2.03 28.54 5.30
C GLU A 198 -3.21 27.74 5.88
N LYS A 199 -4.32 27.62 5.13
CA LYS A 199 -5.47 26.80 5.53
C LYS A 199 -5.09 25.32 5.65
N MET A 200 -4.26 24.79 4.73
CA MET A 200 -3.76 23.41 4.81
C MET A 200 -2.95 23.19 6.09
N ILE A 201 -2.06 24.12 6.46
CA ILE A 201 -1.35 24.04 7.75
C ILE A 201 -2.35 23.95 8.90
N TYR A 202 -3.35 24.82 8.95
CA TYR A 202 -4.34 24.78 10.01
C TYR A 202 -5.16 23.51 10.05
N PHE A 203 -5.50 22.94 8.90
CA PHE A 203 -6.16 21.63 8.82
C PHE A 203 -5.35 20.56 9.57
N PHE A 204 -4.03 20.52 9.35
CA PHE A 204 -3.16 19.58 10.05
C PHE A 204 -3.03 19.89 11.54
N LEU A 205 -2.84 21.17 11.90
CA LEU A 205 -2.69 21.60 13.30
C LEU A 205 -3.93 21.32 14.16
N LEU A 206 -5.13 21.30 13.57
CA LEU A 206 -6.39 20.99 14.28
C LEU A 206 -6.38 19.59 14.91
N SER A 207 -5.53 18.68 14.44
CA SER A 207 -5.35 17.35 15.06
C SER A 207 -4.82 17.44 16.51
N SER A 208 -4.20 18.56 16.87
CA SER A 208 -3.71 18.84 18.23
C SER A 208 -4.66 19.73 19.05
N LEU A 209 -5.82 20.11 18.52
CA LEU A 209 -6.74 21.01 19.20
C LEU A 209 -7.23 20.38 20.51
N ARG A 210 -7.06 21.10 21.61
CA ARG A 210 -7.49 20.64 22.92
C ARG A 210 -9.00 20.81 23.04
N ARG A 211 -9.65 19.82 23.66
CA ARG A 211 -11.12 19.75 23.81
C ARG A 211 -11.69 20.95 24.56
N GLU A 212 -10.94 21.50 25.51
CA GLU A 212 -11.29 22.74 26.24
C GLU A 212 -11.53 23.94 25.31
N HIS A 213 -11.00 23.91 24.09
CA HIS A 213 -11.17 24.97 23.10
C HIS A 213 -12.27 24.70 22.08
N PHE A 214 -12.93 23.54 22.06
CA PHE A 214 -13.95 23.18 21.07
C PHE A 214 -15.09 24.20 21.00
N GLY A 215 -15.53 24.74 22.15
CA GLY A 215 -16.55 25.79 22.20
C GLY A 215 -16.17 27.08 21.46
N VAL A 216 -14.87 27.39 21.33
CA VAL A 216 -14.38 28.56 20.57
C VAL A 216 -14.55 28.38 19.06
N PHE A 217 -14.73 27.13 18.61
CA PHE A 217 -14.91 26.74 17.21
C PHE A 217 -16.35 26.31 16.91
N GLY A 218 -17.28 26.50 17.84
CA GLY A 218 -18.68 26.10 17.66
C GLY A 218 -18.91 24.59 17.64
N ILE A 219 -17.93 23.81 18.12
CA ILE A 219 -18.04 22.35 18.19
C ILE A 219 -18.73 21.99 19.50
N GLY A 220 -19.78 21.17 19.42
CA GLY A 220 -20.50 20.67 20.59
C GLY A 220 -19.66 19.75 21.48
N GLU A 221 -20.20 19.38 22.64
CA GLU A 221 -19.55 18.41 23.51
C GLU A 221 -19.43 17.05 22.80
N LYS A 222 -18.20 16.55 22.71
CA LYS A 222 -17.90 15.21 22.19
C LYS A 222 -17.59 14.22 23.31
N LYS A 223 -17.64 12.92 23.07
CA LYS A 223 -17.15 11.91 24.04
C LYS A 223 -15.63 11.98 24.19
N ALA A 224 -15.06 11.59 25.33
CA ALA A 224 -13.64 11.78 25.67
C ALA A 224 -12.63 11.31 24.61
N TYR A 225 -12.95 10.25 23.88
CA TYR A 225 -12.12 9.60 22.85
C TYR A 225 -12.44 10.04 21.41
N GLN A 226 -13.42 10.91 21.21
CA GLN A 226 -13.79 11.40 19.88
C GLN A 226 -12.89 12.56 19.46
N HIS A 227 -12.25 12.39 18.30
CA HIS A 227 -11.43 13.40 17.64
C HIS A 227 -12.30 14.30 16.74
N LEU A 228 -11.66 15.29 16.08
CA LEU A 228 -12.29 16.04 15.01
C LEU A 228 -12.30 15.21 13.73
N GLU A 229 -13.48 15.08 13.14
CA GLU A 229 -13.67 14.51 11.82
C GLU A 229 -13.15 15.48 10.76
N ASP A 230 -12.74 14.97 9.61
CA ASP A 230 -12.17 15.81 8.56
C ASP A 230 -13.19 16.82 8.00
N GLU A 231 -14.47 16.48 7.96
CA GLU A 231 -15.54 17.42 7.59
C GLU A 231 -15.64 18.61 8.56
N GLU A 232 -15.51 18.36 9.86
CA GLU A 232 -15.50 19.43 10.87
C GLU A 232 -14.25 20.32 10.73
N LYS A 233 -13.09 19.71 10.48
CA LYS A 233 -11.85 20.47 10.24
C LYS A 233 -11.99 21.36 8.99
N MET A 234 -12.56 20.84 7.91
CA MET A 234 -12.82 21.60 6.68
C MET A 234 -13.74 22.80 6.94
N ASN A 235 -14.80 22.60 7.72
CA ASN A 235 -15.71 23.68 8.10
C ASN A 235 -15.03 24.76 8.96
N ILE A 236 -14.14 24.36 9.88
CA ILE A 236 -13.39 25.29 10.73
C ILE A 236 -12.41 26.14 9.92
N ILE A 237 -11.60 25.52 9.04
CA ILE A 237 -10.57 26.24 8.28
C ILE A 237 -11.16 27.20 7.24
N ALA A 238 -12.42 27.01 6.86
CA ALA A 238 -13.11 27.90 5.92
C ALA A 238 -13.13 29.36 6.41
N ASN A 239 -13.30 29.58 7.73
CA ASN A 239 -13.49 30.92 8.32
C ASN A 239 -12.76 31.11 9.66
N LEU A 240 -11.42 30.98 9.66
CA LEU A 240 -10.61 31.18 10.87
C LEU A 240 -10.33 32.65 11.19
N THR A 241 -10.69 33.08 12.40
CA THR A 241 -10.27 34.39 12.95
C THR A 241 -8.83 34.37 13.47
N ALA A 242 -8.19 35.54 13.57
CA ALA A 242 -6.84 35.67 14.13
C ALA A 242 -6.72 35.10 15.57
N LYS A 243 -7.78 35.22 16.38
CA LYS A 243 -7.83 34.68 17.74
C LYS A 243 -7.87 33.14 17.73
N GLN A 244 -8.72 32.55 16.89
CA GLN A 244 -8.79 31.10 16.70
C GLN A 244 -7.48 30.52 16.17
N LYS A 245 -6.86 31.19 15.19
CA LYS A 245 -5.53 30.87 14.67
C LYS A 245 -4.47 30.80 15.77
N ALA A 246 -4.47 31.75 16.70
CA ALA A 246 -3.52 31.77 17.82
C ALA A 246 -3.75 30.61 18.81
N ILE A 247 -5.00 30.21 19.03
CA ILE A 247 -5.36 29.07 19.89
C ILE A 247 -4.83 27.77 19.28
N ILE A 248 -5.12 27.52 17.99
CA ILE A 248 -4.66 26.31 17.29
C ILE A 248 -3.13 26.18 17.35
N ARG A 249 -2.41 27.28 17.06
CA ARG A 249 -0.93 27.30 17.11
C ARG A 249 -0.40 26.96 18.50
N ARG A 250 -1.03 27.47 19.58
CA ARG A 250 -0.60 27.18 20.96
C ARG A 250 -0.87 25.73 21.36
N ASP A 251 -2.03 25.21 21.02
CA ASP A 251 -2.37 23.82 21.30
C ASP A 251 -1.44 22.84 20.59
N PHE A 252 -1.08 23.14 19.34
CA PHE A 252 -0.05 22.38 18.63
C PHE A 252 1.31 22.42 19.35
N LEU A 253 1.78 23.59 19.79
CA LEU A 253 3.03 23.68 20.56
C LEU A 253 2.97 22.82 21.83
N ILE A 254 1.88 22.92 22.59
CA ILE A 254 1.68 22.14 23.82
C ILE A 254 1.70 20.63 23.52
N ALA A 255 1.03 20.20 22.45
CA ALA A 255 1.01 18.79 22.06
C ALA A 255 2.40 18.24 21.69
N ASN A 256 3.29 19.08 21.15
CA ASN A 256 4.66 18.68 20.79
C ASN A 256 5.64 18.73 21.98
N PHE A 257 5.32 19.42 23.08
CA PHE A 257 6.16 19.40 24.28
C PHE A 257 6.15 18.07 25.03
N LYS A 258 5.27 17.13 24.68
CA LYS A 258 5.28 15.76 25.24
C LYS A 258 6.61 15.03 25.00
N ASP A 259 7.33 15.41 23.95
CA ASP A 259 8.62 14.81 23.56
C ASP A 259 9.83 15.53 24.22
N ALA A 260 9.58 16.49 25.12
CA ALA A 260 10.60 17.15 25.92
C ALA A 260 11.25 16.15 26.89
N PHE A 261 12.55 15.92 26.73
CA PHE A 261 13.26 14.96 27.57
C PHE A 261 14.71 15.38 27.80
N ARG A 262 15.12 15.31 29.07
CA ARG A 262 16.47 15.68 29.54
C ARG A 262 16.88 17.06 28.99
N ASN A 263 17.92 17.10 28.18
CA ASN A 263 18.55 18.28 27.61
C ASN A 263 18.37 18.35 26.09
N ASN A 264 17.34 17.70 25.53
CA ASN A 264 17.02 17.83 24.10
C ASN A 264 16.49 19.25 23.77
N GLY A 265 16.47 19.59 22.48
CA GLY A 265 16.00 20.90 22.01
C GLY A 265 14.55 21.20 22.42
N THR A 266 13.67 20.18 22.40
CA THR A 266 12.26 20.33 22.82
C THR A 266 12.14 20.72 24.30
N ALA A 267 13.00 20.20 25.18
CA ALA A 267 13.02 20.58 26.59
C ALA A 267 13.45 22.05 26.78
N ALA A 268 14.44 22.53 26.01
CA ALA A 268 14.83 23.94 26.04
C ALA A 268 13.66 24.84 25.60
N LEU A 269 12.99 24.51 24.50
CA LEU A 269 11.83 25.27 24.00
C LEU A 269 10.64 25.22 24.99
N LEU A 270 10.41 24.09 25.65
CA LEU A 270 9.39 23.97 26.70
C LEU A 270 9.71 24.92 27.88
N PHE A 271 10.97 24.99 28.32
CA PHE A 271 11.35 25.90 29.39
C PHE A 271 11.19 27.37 28.98
N ASP A 272 11.55 27.74 27.75
CA ASP A 272 11.33 29.11 27.23
C ASP A 272 9.84 29.45 27.16
N PHE A 273 9.01 28.51 26.70
CA PHE A 273 7.57 28.67 26.66
C PHE A 273 6.98 28.80 28.07
N ALA A 274 7.36 27.91 28.99
CA ALA A 274 6.92 27.94 30.38
C ALA A 274 7.37 29.22 31.10
N LYS A 275 8.60 29.68 30.87
CA LYS A 275 9.11 30.95 31.42
C LYS A 275 8.27 32.14 30.97
N LYS A 276 7.73 32.12 29.75
CA LYS A 276 6.88 33.19 29.22
C LYS A 276 5.43 33.11 29.72
N HIS A 277 4.90 31.91 29.92
CA HIS A 277 3.47 31.69 30.15
C HIS A 277 3.10 31.28 31.59
N MET A 278 4.05 30.74 32.36
CA MET A 278 3.91 30.23 33.73
C MET A 278 5.23 30.35 34.53
N PRO A 279 5.82 31.58 34.64
CA PRO A 279 7.15 31.77 35.22
C PRO A 279 7.25 31.36 36.69
N GLU A 280 6.20 31.61 37.48
CA GLU A 280 6.18 31.33 38.92
C GLU A 280 6.13 29.82 39.17
N GLU A 281 5.27 29.10 38.44
CA GLU A 281 5.17 27.65 38.52
C GLU A 281 6.46 26.97 38.06
N LEU A 282 7.09 27.48 36.99
CA LEU A 282 8.38 26.97 36.53
C LEU A 282 9.45 27.15 37.60
N ALA A 283 9.56 28.34 38.21
CA ALA A 283 10.52 28.60 39.28
C ALA A 283 10.31 27.66 40.47
N ASN A 284 9.05 27.41 40.86
CA ASN A 284 8.71 26.47 41.92
C ASN A 284 9.14 25.03 41.59
N ILE A 285 8.90 24.57 40.36
CA ILE A 285 9.32 23.24 39.88
C ILE A 285 10.85 23.12 39.89
N THR A 286 11.56 24.11 39.32
CA THR A 286 13.02 24.13 39.25
C THR A 286 13.64 24.11 40.65
N ASN A 287 13.15 24.94 41.57
CA ASN A 287 13.65 24.99 42.95
C ASN A 287 13.46 23.66 43.69
N LYS A 288 12.31 22.99 43.49
CA LYS A 288 12.03 21.68 44.08
C LYS A 288 13.09 20.65 43.68
N TYR A 289 13.42 20.56 42.40
CA TYR A 289 14.38 19.55 41.91
C TYR A 289 15.84 19.95 42.15
N ASN A 290 16.18 21.25 42.07
CA ASN A 290 17.51 21.74 42.44
C ASN A 290 17.83 21.43 43.90
N LYS A 291 16.88 21.64 44.84
CA LYS A 291 17.09 21.28 46.25
C LYS A 291 17.39 19.79 46.45
N VAL A 292 16.72 18.92 45.69
CA VAL A 292 17.00 17.47 45.72
C VAL A 292 18.40 17.18 45.16
N TYR A 293 18.77 17.83 44.06
CA TYR A 293 20.10 17.72 43.46
C TYR A 293 21.20 18.15 44.43
N GLU A 294 21.11 19.34 45.03
CA GLU A 294 22.10 19.86 45.99
C GLU A 294 22.34 18.90 47.16
N ASN A 295 21.26 18.35 47.73
CA ASN A 295 21.36 17.36 48.81
C ASN A 295 22.06 16.06 48.36
N ARG A 296 21.80 15.60 47.13
CA ARG A 296 22.47 14.42 46.57
C ARG A 296 23.94 14.71 46.26
N HIS A 297 24.22 15.89 45.71
CA HIS A 297 25.57 16.34 45.39
C HIS A 297 26.44 16.38 46.65
N LYS A 298 25.96 16.99 47.74
CA LYS A 298 26.65 17.01 49.04
C LYS A 298 27.02 15.60 49.53
N ARG A 299 26.08 14.66 49.50
CA ARG A 299 26.33 13.26 49.91
C ARG A 299 27.34 12.54 49.02
N ILE A 300 27.37 12.87 47.72
CA ILE A 300 28.37 12.30 46.79
C ILE A 300 29.76 12.83 47.14
N GLU A 301 29.89 14.13 47.40
CA GLU A 301 31.17 14.73 47.79
C GLU A 301 31.66 14.17 49.13
N GLU A 302 30.79 14.02 50.14
CA GLU A 302 31.12 13.35 51.41
C GLU A 302 31.64 11.92 51.20
N LYS A 303 31.02 11.15 50.30
CA LYS A 303 31.47 9.79 49.97
C LYS A 303 32.80 9.75 49.22
N LYS A 304 33.05 10.71 48.33
CA LYS A 304 34.34 10.82 47.61
C LYS A 304 35.47 11.04 48.61
N VAL A 305 35.29 11.93 49.59
CA VAL A 305 36.29 12.21 50.63
C VAL A 305 36.57 10.95 51.46
N ALA A 306 35.53 10.27 51.96
CA ALA A 306 35.70 9.06 52.76
C ALA A 306 36.42 7.92 52.00
N LEU A 307 36.14 7.74 50.70
CA LEU A 307 36.83 6.74 49.88
C LEU A 307 38.31 7.08 49.63
N LEU A 308 38.63 8.37 49.46
CA LEU A 308 40.01 8.84 49.32
C LEU A 308 40.81 8.68 50.62
N GLU A 309 40.16 8.77 51.78
CA GLU A 309 40.79 8.50 53.08
C GLU A 309 41.07 7.00 53.28
N GLN A 310 40.09 6.13 52.98
CA GLN A 310 40.29 4.67 53.06
C GLN A 310 41.38 4.15 52.10
N THR A 311 41.47 4.68 50.88
CA THR A 311 42.53 4.29 49.94
C THR A 311 43.92 4.69 50.44
N LYS A 312 44.07 5.84 51.09
CA LYS A 312 45.34 6.26 51.72
C LYS A 312 45.71 5.40 52.93
N GLU A 313 44.74 4.95 53.72
CA GLU A 313 44.98 4.04 54.86
C GLU A 313 45.35 2.62 54.41
N THR A 314 44.87 2.17 53.24
CA THR A 314 45.16 0.84 52.69
C THR A 314 46.53 0.75 51.99
N GLU A 315 47.13 1.88 51.63
CA GLU A 315 48.45 1.96 50.98
C GLU A 315 49.64 2.09 51.96
N GLN A 316 49.43 2.08 53.28
CA GLN A 316 50.52 1.96 54.26
C GLN A 316 50.93 0.48 54.46
N PRO A 317 52.21 0.11 54.28
CA PRO A 317 52.62 -1.28 54.14
C PRO A 317 52.64 -2.06 55.47
N GLN A 318 52.11 -3.29 55.41
CA GLN A 318 52.61 -4.39 56.22
C GLN A 318 54.08 -4.63 55.89
N SER A 319 55.01 -4.27 56.79
CA SER A 319 56.37 -4.80 56.77
C SER A 319 57.06 -4.58 58.11
N GLU A 320 56.87 -5.52 59.04
CA GLU A 320 57.86 -5.81 60.09
C GLU A 320 57.93 -7.34 60.29
N GLU A 321 58.71 -8.00 59.43
CA GLU A 321 59.47 -9.20 59.83
C GLU A 321 60.90 -9.13 59.23
N VAL A 322 61.82 -8.77 60.13
CA VAL A 322 63.18 -9.30 60.35
C VAL A 322 64.26 -9.17 59.25
N LEU A 323 65.37 -8.49 59.59
CA LEU A 323 66.73 -9.06 59.59
C LEU A 323 67.76 -8.11 60.26
N GLN A 324 68.43 -8.63 61.29
CA GLN A 324 69.63 -8.07 61.94
C GLN A 324 70.86 -8.20 61.02
N PRO A 325 71.89 -7.34 61.15
CA PRO A 325 73.15 -7.49 60.42
C PRO A 325 74.21 -8.22 61.26
N THR A 326 74.93 -9.17 60.65
CA THR A 326 76.19 -9.70 61.19
C THR A 326 77.23 -9.86 60.08
N GLU A 327 78.19 -8.93 60.03
CA GLU A 327 79.58 -9.09 59.57
C GLU A 327 80.42 -8.66 60.78
N GLU A 328 81.59 -9.17 61.14
CA GLU A 328 82.59 -10.06 60.54
C GLU A 328 83.62 -10.29 61.66
N GLN A 329 84.33 -11.42 61.68
CA GLN A 329 85.77 -11.49 61.98
C GLN A 329 86.32 -12.91 61.77
N GLN A 330 86.87 -13.11 60.57
CA GLN A 330 88.25 -13.53 60.21
C GLN A 330 89.20 -14.22 61.24
N PRO A 331 90.32 -14.85 60.79
CA PRO A 331 90.62 -16.29 61.00
C PRO A 331 92.02 -16.58 61.60
N GLU A 332 92.38 -17.86 61.81
CA GLU A 332 93.68 -18.52 61.45
C GLU A 332 93.71 -19.98 61.96
N VAL A 333 93.77 -20.99 61.07
CA VAL A 333 94.96 -21.75 60.58
C VAL A 333 95.55 -22.72 61.62
N ALA A 334 95.52 -24.03 61.31
CA ALA A 334 96.72 -24.86 61.08
C ALA A 334 96.41 -26.36 60.94
N ALA A 335 97.02 -26.95 59.91
CA ALA A 335 97.57 -28.31 59.77
C ALA A 335 96.68 -29.54 60.03
#